data_AF-A0A9N9K510-F1
#
_entry.id   AF-A0A9N9K510-F1
#
_cell.length_a   1.000
_cell.length_b   1.000
_cell.length_c   1.000
_cell.angle_alpha   90.00
_cell.angle_beta   90.00
_cell.angle_gamma   90.00
#
_symmetry.space_group_name_H-M   'P 1'
#
loop_
_entity.id
_entity.type
_entity.pdbx_description
1 polymer ?
#
loop_
_entity_poly.entity_id
_entity_poly.type
_entity_poly.pdbx_seq_one_letter_code
_entity_poly.pdbx_strand_id
1 'polypeptide(L)'
;EFSLCERTGSKTEDMPKILSNTLKVQKTLRDMHRTLIEAISAEGGGTLSKPVLQAGTKLLMPGFLSSHFFIRAILIIYIGSGFYASVNLADVYIPTKYQELEFIIKISRTMLQIKKLLSVTISRFKQMKSRAEREKFAPGKVTIPARQEEYRSFQKPKVPKTK
;
A
#
# COMPACT_ATOMS: atom_id res chain seq x y z
N GLU A 1 1.71 -4.28 -9.64
CA GLU A 1 2.12 -5.07 -8.44
C GLU A 1 1.17 -4.74 -7.29
N PHE A 2 0.97 -5.64 -6.32
CA PHE A 2 -0.04 -5.48 -5.23
C PHE A 2 0.59 -5.23 -3.84
N SER A 3 1.91 -5.18 -3.77
CA SER A 3 2.69 -4.99 -2.54
C SER A 3 4.05 -4.42 -2.92
N LEU A 4 4.71 -3.76 -1.98
CA LEU A 4 6.04 -3.18 -2.16
C LEU A 4 6.97 -3.59 -1.00
N CYS A 5 8.24 -3.81 -1.29
CA CYS A 5 9.28 -4.07 -0.29
C CYS A 5 10.40 -3.04 -0.46
N GLU A 6 10.60 -2.18 0.55
CA GLU A 6 11.65 -1.16 0.54
C GLU A 6 12.80 -1.55 1.46
N ARG A 7 14.04 -1.29 1.03
CA ARG A 7 15.25 -1.53 1.84
C ARG A 7 15.56 -0.30 2.70
N THR A 8 15.71 -0.51 3.99
CA THR A 8 16.02 0.47 5.02
C THR A 8 17.45 0.23 5.51
N GLY A 9 18.17 1.31 5.84
CA GLY A 9 19.63 1.31 6.08
C GLY A 9 20.13 0.32 7.14
N SER A 10 21.45 0.15 7.20
CA SER A 10 22.15 -0.89 7.97
C SER A 10 22.39 -0.59 9.45
N LYS A 11 21.82 0.48 10.03
CA LYS A 11 22.02 0.85 11.44
C LYS A 11 20.67 1.05 12.14
N THR A 12 20.52 0.49 13.33
CA THR A 12 19.32 0.54 14.18
C THR A 12 18.98 1.94 14.71
N GLU A 13 19.91 2.89 14.62
CA GLU A 13 19.79 4.25 15.20
C GLU A 13 19.28 5.32 14.20
N ASP A 14 19.14 4.97 12.92
CA ASP A 14 18.75 5.88 11.85
C ASP A 14 17.22 6.11 11.80
N MET A 15 16.62 6.43 12.96
CA MET A 15 15.17 6.66 13.12
C MET A 15 14.58 7.64 12.08
N PRO A 16 15.24 8.77 11.73
CA PRO A 16 14.76 9.66 10.68
C PRO A 16 14.65 8.98 9.30
N LYS A 17 15.58 8.07 9.00
CA LYS A 17 15.62 7.32 7.74
C LYS A 17 14.56 6.23 7.69
N ILE A 18 14.36 5.51 8.80
CA ILE A 18 13.29 4.52 8.95
C ILE A 18 11.93 5.21 8.79
N LEU A 19 11.74 6.37 9.42
CA LEU A 19 10.52 7.17 9.28
C LEU A 19 10.32 7.63 7.83
N SER A 20 11.35 8.19 7.19
CA SER A 20 11.28 8.65 5.79
C SER A 20 10.88 7.52 4.85
N ASN A 21 11.50 6.35 4.97
CA ASN A 21 11.16 5.17 4.17
C ASN A 21 9.75 4.68 4.49
N THR A 22 9.33 4.69 5.75
CA THR A 22 7.96 4.31 6.14
C THR A 22 6.94 5.19 5.44
N LEU A 23 7.13 6.51 5.45
CA LEU A 23 6.27 7.46 4.78
C LEU A 23 6.26 7.26 3.25
N LYS A 24 7.41 6.93 2.65
CA LYS A 24 7.51 6.60 1.21
C LYS A 24 6.72 5.34 0.86
N VAL A 25 6.88 4.25 1.61
CA VAL A 25 6.11 3.02 1.41
C VAL A 25 4.61 3.29 1.56
N GLN A 26 4.19 3.98 2.62
CA GLN A 26 2.78 4.32 2.84
C GLN A 26 2.21 5.14 1.69
N LYS A 27 2.96 6.13 1.19
CA LYS A 27 2.60 6.90 0.01
C LYS A 27 2.47 6.02 -1.23
N THR A 28 3.46 5.18 -1.51
CA THR A 28 3.42 4.31 -2.70
C THR A 28 2.27 3.31 -2.64
N LEU A 29 1.99 2.72 -1.47
CA LEU A 29 0.85 1.83 -1.27
C LEU A 29 -0.49 2.55 -1.49
N ARG A 30 -0.62 3.80 -1.01
CA ARG A 30 -1.78 4.64 -1.28
C ARG A 30 -1.95 4.91 -2.78
N ASP A 31 -0.88 5.27 -3.46
CA ASP A 31 -0.89 5.55 -4.89
C ASP A 31 -1.23 4.28 -5.69
N MET A 32 -0.69 3.12 -5.30
CA MET A 32 -1.06 1.82 -5.89
C MET A 32 -2.54 1.49 -5.67
N HIS A 33 -3.09 1.68 -4.47
CA HIS A 33 -4.52 1.50 -4.23
C HIS A 33 -5.34 2.37 -5.20
N ARG A 34 -4.98 3.64 -5.33
CA ARG A 34 -5.65 4.58 -6.22
C ARG A 34 -5.57 4.14 -7.68
N THR A 35 -4.40 3.73 -8.17
CA THR A 35 -4.22 3.21 -9.53
C THR A 35 -5.07 1.96 -9.78
N LEU A 36 -5.23 1.08 -8.80
CA LEU A 36 -6.13 -0.09 -8.93
C LEU A 36 -7.59 0.34 -9.05
N ILE A 37 -8.03 1.33 -8.28
CA ILE A 37 -9.38 1.89 -8.39
C ILE A 37 -9.60 2.58 -9.74
N GLU A 38 -8.62 3.33 -10.24
CA GLU A 38 -8.64 3.95 -11.56
C GLU A 38 -8.72 2.90 -12.68
N ALA A 39 -7.97 1.80 -12.56
CA ALA A 39 -8.04 0.68 -13.51
C ALA A 39 -9.42 0.00 -13.53
N ILE A 40 -10.06 -0.15 -12.37
CA ILE A 40 -11.44 -0.68 -12.29
C ILE A 40 -12.43 0.33 -12.90
N SER A 41 -12.22 1.63 -12.67
CA SER A 41 -13.03 2.71 -13.27
C SER A 41 -12.96 2.71 -14.79
N ALA A 42 -11.75 2.61 -15.34
CA ALA A 42 -11.53 2.56 -16.78
C ALA A 42 -12.29 1.41 -17.42
N GLU A 43 -12.27 0.23 -16.79
CA GLU A 43 -13.05 -0.94 -17.23
C GLU A 43 -14.57 -0.67 -17.20
N GLY A 44 -15.05 0.04 -16.19
CA GLY A 44 -16.44 0.51 -16.06
C GLY A 44 -16.83 1.70 -16.95
N GLY A 45 -15.95 2.12 -17.88
CA GLY A 45 -16.19 3.28 -18.75
C GLY A 45 -16.07 4.62 -18.04
N GLY A 46 -15.18 4.74 -17.06
CA GLY A 46 -14.89 5.97 -16.31
C GLY A 46 -15.81 6.23 -15.11
N THR A 47 -16.72 5.31 -14.83
CA THR A 47 -17.70 5.42 -13.74
C THR A 47 -17.86 4.08 -13.03
N LEU A 48 -18.12 4.10 -11.72
CA LEU A 48 -18.32 2.89 -10.92
C LEU A 48 -19.73 2.82 -10.36
N SER A 49 -20.28 1.62 -10.28
CA SER A 49 -21.51 1.37 -9.53
C SER A 49 -21.25 1.51 -8.02
N LYS A 50 -22.29 1.84 -7.25
CA LYS A 50 -22.19 1.91 -5.78
C LYS A 50 -21.64 0.61 -5.15
N PRO A 51 -22.04 -0.60 -5.58
CA PRO A 51 -21.48 -1.84 -5.04
C PRO A 51 -19.98 -2.02 -5.32
N VAL A 52 -19.50 -1.64 -6.51
CA VAL A 52 -18.07 -1.73 -6.83
C VAL A 52 -17.28 -0.70 -6.02
N LEU A 53 -17.82 0.51 -5.83
CA LEU A 53 -17.19 1.53 -4.99
C LEU A 53 -17.10 1.10 -3.52
N GLN A 54 -18.15 0.50 -2.97
CA GLN A 54 -18.14 -0.06 -1.61
C GLN A 54 -17.21 -1.26 -1.47
N ALA A 55 -17.01 -2.06 -2.53
CA ALA A 55 -16.00 -3.11 -2.52
C ALA A 55 -14.57 -2.55 -2.53
N GLY A 56 -14.38 -1.31 -3.03
CA GLY A 56 -13.08 -0.65 -3.06
C GLY A 56 -12.50 -0.39 -1.67
N THR A 57 -13.32 -0.07 -0.67
CA THR A 57 -12.85 0.08 0.72
C THR A 57 -12.32 -1.24 1.32
N LYS A 58 -12.69 -2.38 0.71
CA LYS A 58 -12.24 -3.72 1.12
C LYS A 58 -10.97 -4.17 0.40
N LEU A 59 -10.37 -3.31 -0.42
CA LEU A 59 -9.13 -3.56 -1.14
C LEU A 59 -7.94 -3.20 -0.25
N LEU A 60 -7.35 -4.21 0.38
CA LEU A 60 -6.30 -4.04 1.37
C LEU A 60 -4.91 -4.02 0.70
N MET A 61 -4.09 -3.02 1.03
CA MET A 61 -2.73 -2.86 0.47
C MET A 61 -1.65 -3.14 1.52
N PRO A 62 -1.21 -4.41 1.66
CA PRO A 62 -0.05 -4.71 2.48
C PRO A 62 1.25 -4.28 1.78
N GLY A 63 2.23 -3.87 2.57
CA GLY A 63 3.61 -3.65 2.12
C GLY A 63 4.61 -3.92 3.23
N PHE A 64 5.88 -3.92 2.86
CA PHE A 64 6.98 -4.32 3.71
C PHE A 64 8.09 -3.27 3.71
N LEU A 65 8.66 -3.03 4.87
CA LEU A 65 9.96 -2.39 5.01
C LEU A 65 10.92 -3.44 5.52
N SER A 66 11.93 -3.74 4.71
CA SER A 66 13.02 -4.62 5.10
C SER A 66 14.23 -3.77 5.47
N SER A 67 14.94 -4.14 6.52
CA SER A 67 16.26 -3.65 6.88
C SER A 67 17.16 -4.88 7.06
N HIS A 68 18.43 -4.64 7.40
CA HIS A 68 19.34 -5.72 7.77
C HIS A 68 18.91 -6.43 9.07
N PHE A 69 18.21 -5.73 9.97
CA PHE A 69 17.87 -6.24 11.29
C PHE A 69 16.38 -6.53 11.51
N PHE A 70 15.50 -5.99 10.67
CA PHE A 70 14.07 -6.16 10.85
C PHE A 70 13.30 -6.14 9.54
N ILE A 71 12.10 -6.71 9.55
CA ILE A 71 11.08 -6.59 8.53
C ILE A 71 9.83 -6.06 9.21
N ARG A 72 9.36 -4.88 8.79
CA ARG A 72 8.11 -4.28 9.23
C ARG A 72 7.05 -4.48 8.17
N ALA A 73 5.93 -5.08 8.55
CA ALA A 73 4.76 -5.23 7.69
C ALA A 73 3.77 -4.10 7.99
N ILE A 74 3.38 -3.37 6.96
CA ILE A 74 2.43 -2.26 7.05
C ILE A 74 1.23 -2.57 6.18
N LEU A 75 0.05 -2.17 6.63
CA LEU A 75 -1.18 -2.22 5.87
C LEU A 75 -1.73 -0.83 5.66
N ILE A 76 -2.03 -0.49 4.40
CA ILE A 76 -2.83 0.69 4.05
C ILE A 76 -4.27 0.25 3.78
N ILE A 77 -5.21 0.97 4.41
CA ILE A 77 -6.65 0.76 4.29
C ILE A 77 -7.30 2.06 3.86
N TYR A 78 -8.12 2.01 2.80
CA TYR A 78 -8.93 3.14 2.38
C TYR A 78 -10.20 3.23 3.25
N ILE A 79 -10.36 4.35 3.97
CA ILE A 79 -11.51 4.55 4.87
C ILE A 79 -12.67 5.26 4.15
N GLY A 80 -12.39 6.01 3.10
CA GLY A 80 -13.38 6.78 2.36
C GLY A 80 -12.96 8.23 2.16
N SER A 81 -13.66 8.93 1.26
CA SER A 81 -13.47 10.37 1.00
C SER A 81 -12.01 10.82 0.79
N GLY A 82 -11.17 9.95 0.20
CA GLY A 82 -9.75 10.24 -0.03
C GLY A 82 -8.82 9.95 1.16
N PHE A 83 -9.35 9.54 2.32
CA PHE A 83 -8.57 9.23 3.51
C PHE A 83 -8.11 7.77 3.56
N TYR A 84 -6.91 7.58 4.09
CA TYR A 84 -6.27 6.27 4.27
C TYR A 84 -5.76 6.13 5.70
N ALA A 85 -6.00 4.97 6.31
CA ALA A 85 -5.32 4.56 7.53
C ALA A 85 -4.10 3.72 7.21
N SER A 86 -3.06 3.87 8.02
CA SER A 86 -1.92 2.98 8.04
C SER A 86 -1.87 2.23 9.36
N VAL A 87 -1.73 0.91 9.29
CA VAL A 87 -1.63 0.01 10.44
C VAL A 87 -0.32 -0.74 10.34
N ASN A 88 0.46 -0.75 11.42
CA ASN A 88 1.60 -1.65 11.54
C ASN A 88 1.06 -3.05 11.89
N LEU A 89 1.22 -4.01 10.99
CA LEU A 89 0.75 -5.37 11.19
C LEU A 89 1.70 -6.17 12.09
N ALA A 90 2.99 -6.01 11.86
CA ALA A 90 4.02 -6.74 12.58
C ALA A 90 5.40 -6.10 12.39
N ASP A 91 6.14 -6.01 13.47
CA ASP A 91 7.58 -5.79 13.45
C ASP A 91 8.29 -7.11 13.73
N VAL A 92 9.10 -7.55 12.77
CA VAL A 92 9.79 -8.82 12.82
C VAL A 92 11.29 -8.57 12.84
N TYR A 93 12.00 -9.02 13.87
CA TYR A 93 13.45 -8.96 13.89
C TYR A 93 14.05 -10.17 13.17
N ILE A 94 15.05 -9.94 12.31
CA ILE A 94 15.74 -11.01 11.60
C ILE A 94 16.70 -11.67 12.59
N PRO A 95 16.52 -12.97 12.93
CA PRO A 95 17.38 -13.66 13.87
C PRO A 95 18.80 -13.66 13.38
N THR A 96 19.74 -13.27 14.24
CA THR A 96 21.17 -13.30 13.92
C THR A 96 21.92 -14.35 14.74
N LYS A 97 21.26 -14.92 15.75
CA LYS A 97 21.82 -15.92 16.67
C LYS A 97 21.02 -17.22 16.63
N TYR A 98 21.69 -18.34 16.88
CA TYR A 98 21.05 -19.67 16.93
C TYR A 98 19.97 -19.79 18.01
N GLN A 99 20.11 -19.07 19.13
CA GLN A 99 19.12 -19.06 20.21
C GLN A 99 17.79 -18.41 19.79
N GLU A 100 17.79 -17.64 18.71
CA GLU A 100 16.62 -16.91 18.19
C GLU A 100 15.90 -17.70 17.09
N LEU A 101 16.26 -18.97 16.85
CA LEU A 101 15.70 -19.78 15.77
C LEU A 101 14.18 -19.99 15.92
N GLU A 102 13.65 -19.99 17.14
CA GLU A 102 12.21 -20.07 17.40
C GLU A 102 11.45 -18.88 16.78
N PHE A 103 12.09 -17.69 16.68
CA PHE A 103 11.48 -16.52 16.05
C PHE A 103 11.23 -16.75 14.55
N ILE A 104 12.00 -17.61 13.87
CA ILE A 104 11.78 -17.93 12.45
C ILE A 104 10.37 -18.43 12.21
N ILE A 105 9.83 -19.28 13.10
CA ILE A 105 8.46 -19.80 12.99
C ILE A 105 7.45 -18.64 13.04
N LYS A 106 7.68 -17.65 13.91
CA LYS A 106 6.84 -16.44 13.98
C LYS A 106 6.94 -15.63 12.69
N ILE A 107 8.14 -15.45 12.13
CA ILE A 107 8.35 -14.79 10.83
C ILE A 107 7.55 -15.49 9.74
N SER A 108 7.70 -16.81 9.62
CA SER A 108 7.01 -17.61 8.60
C SER A 108 5.50 -17.50 8.72
N ARG A 109 4.96 -17.51 9.94
CA ARG A 109 3.51 -17.34 10.19
C ARG A 109 3.03 -15.95 9.75
N THR A 110 3.73 -14.88 10.12
CA THR A 110 3.40 -13.50 9.71
C THR A 110 3.45 -13.36 8.19
N MET A 111 4.51 -13.86 7.54
CA MET A 111 4.65 -13.83 6.09
C MET A 111 3.52 -14.61 5.40
N LEU A 112 3.14 -15.75 5.94
CA LEU A 112 2.03 -16.56 5.41
C LEU A 112 0.68 -15.83 5.54
N GLN A 113 0.43 -15.16 6.65
CA GLN A 113 -0.79 -14.36 6.84
C GLN A 113 -0.87 -13.21 5.84
N ILE A 114 0.25 -12.51 5.59
CA ILE A 114 0.29 -11.40 4.63
C ILE A 114 0.15 -11.92 3.19
N LYS A 115 0.75 -13.07 2.87
CA LYS A 115 0.55 -13.74 1.57
C LYS A 115 -0.94 -14.05 1.34
N LYS A 116 -1.63 -14.60 2.35
CA LYS A 116 -3.08 -14.87 2.28
C LYS A 116 -3.86 -13.58 2.04
N LEU A 117 -3.51 -12.51 2.75
CA LEU A 117 -4.14 -11.20 2.57
C LEU A 117 -3.99 -10.70 1.11
N LEU A 118 -2.78 -10.80 0.56
CA LEU A 118 -2.49 -10.41 -0.81
C LEU A 118 -3.31 -11.23 -1.82
N SER A 119 -3.39 -12.55 -1.64
CA SER A 119 -4.20 -13.43 -2.50
C SER A 119 -5.69 -13.05 -2.48
N VAL A 120 -6.24 -12.72 -1.30
CA VAL A 120 -7.62 -12.24 -1.18
C VAL A 120 -7.81 -10.90 -1.88
N THR A 121 -6.88 -9.95 -1.71
CA THR A 121 -6.92 -8.65 -2.41
C THR A 121 -6.90 -8.84 -3.94
N ILE A 122 -6.05 -9.72 -4.46
CA ILE A 122 -5.97 -10.01 -5.90
C ILE A 122 -7.29 -10.59 -6.42
N SER A 123 -7.87 -11.54 -5.69
CA SER A 123 -9.16 -12.15 -6.05
C SER A 123 -10.28 -11.11 -6.08
N ARG A 124 -10.36 -10.25 -5.05
CA ARG A 124 -11.32 -9.15 -4.99
C ARG A 124 -11.15 -8.16 -6.13
N PHE A 125 -9.91 -7.77 -6.43
CA PHE A 125 -9.62 -6.89 -7.56
C PHE A 125 -10.16 -7.47 -8.87
N LYS A 126 -9.88 -8.75 -9.16
CA LYS A 126 -10.38 -9.42 -10.36
C LYS A 126 -11.92 -9.45 -10.41
N GLN A 127 -12.56 -9.74 -9.29
CA GLN A 127 -14.02 -9.76 -9.17
C GLN A 127 -14.63 -8.37 -9.37
N MET A 128 -14.00 -7.33 -8.81
CA MET A 128 -14.43 -5.94 -8.99
C MET A 128 -14.27 -5.51 -10.43
N LYS A 129 -13.17 -5.87 -11.08
CA LYS A 129 -12.90 -5.57 -12.47
C LYS A 129 -13.96 -6.18 -13.39
N SER A 130 -14.25 -7.48 -13.26
CA SER A 130 -15.29 -8.15 -14.06
C SER A 130 -16.71 -7.66 -13.75
N ARG A 131 -16.95 -7.19 -12.52
CA ARG A 131 -18.22 -6.56 -12.15
C ARG A 131 -18.36 -5.16 -12.77
N ALA A 132 -17.31 -4.35 -12.77
CA ALA A 132 -17.30 -3.02 -13.37
C ALA A 132 -17.58 -3.10 -14.88
N GLU A 133 -17.00 -4.08 -15.57
CA GLU A 133 -17.26 -4.35 -16.99
C GLU A 133 -18.75 -4.67 -17.25
N ARG A 134 -19.33 -5.60 -16.48
CA ARG A 134 -20.74 -5.99 -16.60
C ARG A 134 -21.71 -4.86 -16.28
N GLU A 135 -21.37 -4.04 -15.29
CA GLU A 135 -22.19 -2.91 -14.83
C GLU A 135 -21.89 -1.61 -15.57
N LYS A 136 -21.08 -1.66 -16.63
CA LYS A 136 -20.68 -0.50 -17.46
C LYS A 136 -21.85 0.27 -18.06
N PHE A 137 -23.06 -0.29 -18.15
CA PHE A 137 -24.25 0.42 -18.64
C PHE A 137 -25.38 0.49 -17.60
N ALA A 138 -25.11 0.09 -16.36
CA ALA A 138 -26.11 0.09 -15.30
C ALA A 138 -26.42 1.53 -14.81
N PRO A 139 -27.67 1.81 -14.38
CA PRO A 139 -28.05 3.08 -13.78
C PRO A 139 -27.44 3.27 -12.37
N GLY A 140 -27.28 4.52 -11.91
CA GLY A 140 -26.83 4.84 -10.55
C GLY A 140 -25.31 4.83 -10.34
N LYS A 141 -24.57 5.32 -11.35
CA LYS A 141 -23.10 5.34 -11.33
C LYS A 141 -22.53 6.58 -10.62
N VAL A 142 -21.30 6.42 -10.14
CA VAL A 142 -20.53 7.45 -9.44
C VAL A 142 -19.24 7.69 -10.22
N THR A 143 -18.95 8.96 -10.50
CA THR A 143 -17.69 9.39 -11.09
C THR A 143 -16.60 9.38 -10.03
N ILE A 144 -15.44 8.81 -10.35
CA ILE A 144 -14.31 8.86 -9.43
C ILE A 144 -13.68 10.26 -9.49
N PRO A 145 -13.47 10.93 -8.35
CA PRO A 145 -12.82 12.23 -8.34
C PRO A 145 -11.39 12.13 -8.90
N ALA A 146 -11.03 13.12 -9.72
CA ALA A 146 -9.73 13.22 -10.34
C ALA A 146 -8.59 13.26 -9.31
N ARG A 147 -7.37 12.92 -9.75
CA ARG A 147 -6.16 13.03 -8.92
C ARG A 147 -5.92 14.49 -8.56
N GLN A 148 -6.16 14.83 -7.29
CA GLN A 148 -5.75 16.11 -6.74
C GLN A 148 -4.23 16.18 -6.78
N GLU A 149 -3.70 17.31 -7.26
CA GLU A 149 -2.27 17.58 -7.20
C GLU A 149 -1.82 17.63 -5.74
N GLU A 150 -0.77 16.88 -5.43
CA GLU A 150 -0.23 16.87 -4.08
C GLU A 150 0.47 18.20 -3.78
N TYR A 151 0.24 18.73 -2.58
CA TYR A 151 0.92 19.93 -2.09
C TYR A 151 2.44 19.70 -2.07
N ARG A 152 3.17 20.40 -2.94
CA ARG A 152 4.63 20.42 -2.92
C ARG A 152 5.08 21.48 -1.91
N SER A 153 5.70 21.06 -0.80
CA SER A 153 6.37 22.00 0.10
C SER A 153 7.41 22.81 -0.68
N PHE A 154 7.51 24.11 -0.43
CA PHE A 154 8.53 25.01 -1.01
C PHE A 154 9.91 24.35 -0.97
N GLN A 155 10.48 24.05 -2.15
CA GLN A 155 11.87 23.66 -2.25
C GLN A 155 12.73 24.92 -2.08
N LYS A 156 13.58 24.96 -1.04
CA LYS A 156 14.58 26.03 -0.92
C LYS A 156 15.43 26.04 -2.20
N PRO A 157 15.66 27.22 -2.83
CA PRO A 157 16.50 27.30 -4.01
C PRO A 157 17.91 26.79 -3.68
N LYS A 158 18.42 25.90 -4.53
CA LYS A 158 19.81 25.43 -4.43
C LYS A 158 20.73 26.63 -4.69
N VAL A 159 21.46 27.05 -3.67
CA VAL A 159 22.54 28.04 -3.83
C VAL A 159 23.59 27.43 -4.76
N PRO A 160 23.94 28.08 -5.88
CA PRO A 160 24.98 27.58 -6.77
C PRO A 160 26.31 27.54 -6.00
N LYS A 161 27.01 26.41 -6.06
CA LYS A 161 28.39 26.31 -5.57
C LYS A 161 29.27 27.09 -6.54
N THR A 162 29.74 28.26 -6.11
CA THR A 162 30.82 28.98 -6.79
C THR A 162 32.09 28.13 -6.71
N LYS A 163 32.74 27.90 -7.85
CA LYS A 163 34.08 27.30 -7.95
C LYS A 163 35.14 28.30 -7.51
#